data_AF-A0A6A6T4U4-F1
#
_entry.id   AF-A0A6A6T4U4-F1
#
_cell.length_a   1.000
_cell.length_b   1.000
_cell.length_c   1.000
_cell.angle_alpha   90.00
_cell.angle_beta   90.00
_cell.angle_gamma   90.00
#
_symmetry.space_group_name_H-M   'P 1'
#
loop_
_entity.id
_entity.type
_entity.pdbx_description
1 polymer ?
#
loop_
_entity_poly.entity_id
_entity_poly.type
_entity_poly.pdbx_seq_one_letter_code
_entity_poly.pdbx_strand_id
1 'polypeptide(L)'
;MFPVLILAFTAISSVAASTLNSVTWLRDKQSAIAKLETPGYPVWLMDKANAPMMYLQAEEYYWKEPSWKRSAIALNFTMSHDNKTLYLNHQPILPFAGSDTPPAIGAYQVPANYSNGQIRGLADMGLFRGYWEGLTLGWRYLTLDYDRVVTSDPEATRWYAHQPTLVFRVMGLGAHSRSDVLEVERQKAIHVTLKDESFTSSDDPNRSYDIINIEFKDIDDSYSSYGRVPPTEDVESATKCSLWSWKCPDKDVYFYELGAPAYRFIWRSRFDQHGRIGSLRHAVYKKWAALLAVLENAGPSMLLSFAILFSSSMAVLAGVMGWKRFSKTRNRRLREAVGLDDSLLGEGAAQDALEKFVDVETDDEDEGAPPLPPRLVRPEATPALVDVETV
;
A
#
# COMPACT_ATOMS: atom_id res chain seq x y z
N MET A 1 -11.02 78.41 8.88
CA MET A 1 -9.82 77.88 9.56
C MET A 1 -10.06 76.41 9.84
N PHE A 2 -9.42 75.53 9.06
CA PHE A 2 -9.63 74.08 9.11
C PHE A 2 -8.64 73.42 10.07
N PRO A 3 -9.07 72.53 10.98
CA PRO A 3 -8.16 71.68 11.72
C PRO A 3 -7.72 70.52 10.82
N VAL A 4 -6.41 70.43 10.59
CA VAL A 4 -5.76 69.33 9.88
C VAL A 4 -5.78 68.11 10.79
N LEU A 5 -6.64 67.16 10.45
CA LEU A 5 -6.79 65.87 11.12
C LEU A 5 -5.68 64.94 10.61
N ILE A 6 -4.60 64.82 11.38
CA ILE A 6 -3.49 63.91 11.10
C ILE A 6 -3.96 62.48 11.38
N LEU A 7 -4.39 61.81 10.31
CA LEU A 7 -4.65 60.37 10.27
C LEU A 7 -3.29 59.65 10.17
N ALA A 8 -2.62 59.52 11.31
CA ALA A 8 -1.47 58.62 11.44
C ALA A 8 -2.00 57.18 11.42
N PHE A 9 -2.15 56.62 10.23
CA PHE A 9 -2.28 55.18 10.02
C PHE A 9 -0.98 54.52 10.48
N THR A 10 -0.91 54.14 11.76
CA THR A 10 0.05 53.14 12.23
C THR A 10 -0.36 51.80 11.64
N ALA A 11 0.07 51.55 10.40
CA ALA A 11 0.21 50.20 9.89
C ALA A 11 1.31 49.54 10.73
N ILE A 12 0.91 49.01 11.89
CA ILE A 12 1.69 48.05 12.64
C ILE A 12 1.73 46.83 11.73
N SER A 13 2.75 46.77 10.86
CA SER A 13 3.19 45.52 10.26
C SER A 13 3.57 44.64 11.44
N SER A 14 2.63 43.82 11.90
CA SER A 14 2.91 42.70 12.77
C SER A 14 3.94 41.87 12.03
N VAL A 15 5.22 42.06 12.39
CA VAL A 15 6.28 41.12 12.06
C VAL A 15 5.86 39.85 12.78
N ALA A 16 5.07 39.03 12.10
CA ALA A 16 4.64 37.74 12.60
C ALA A 16 5.92 36.98 12.88
N ALA A 17 6.26 36.88 14.17
CA ALA A 17 7.40 36.11 14.59
C ALA A 17 7.28 34.73 13.94
N SER A 18 8.31 34.32 13.21
CA SER A 18 8.34 33.01 12.58
C SER A 18 8.31 31.96 13.70
N THR A 19 7.13 31.47 14.04
CA THR A 19 7.00 30.29 14.89
C THR A 19 7.53 29.09 14.10
N LEU A 20 8.27 28.22 14.78
CA LEU A 20 8.88 27.04 14.17
C LEU A 20 7.82 26.09 13.60
N ASN A 21 6.67 26.04 14.28
CA ASN A 21 5.45 25.43 13.82
C ASN A 21 4.46 26.51 13.42
N SER A 22 3.82 26.39 12.26
CA SER A 22 2.83 27.37 11.82
C SER A 22 1.82 26.77 10.85
N VAL A 23 0.63 27.37 10.79
CA VAL A 23 -0.41 27.02 9.82
C VAL A 23 -0.55 28.17 8.83
N THR A 24 -0.46 27.84 7.54
CA THR A 24 -0.66 28.78 6.44
C THR A 24 -1.92 28.38 5.68
N TRP A 25 -3.00 29.12 5.87
CA TRP A 25 -4.25 28.89 5.14
C TRP A 25 -4.13 29.31 3.67
N LEU A 26 -4.35 28.36 2.76
CA LEU A 26 -4.40 28.61 1.33
C LEU A 26 -5.80 29.03 0.90
N ARG A 27 -6.80 28.30 1.40
CA ARG A 27 -8.22 28.57 1.27
C ARG A 27 -8.86 28.36 2.63
N ASP A 28 -9.60 29.35 3.10
CA ASP A 28 -10.24 29.28 4.40
C ASP A 28 -11.10 28.01 4.50
N LYS A 29 -10.95 27.27 5.59
CA LYS A 29 -11.60 25.99 5.90
C LYS A 29 -11.45 24.82 4.91
N GLN A 30 -10.87 25.04 3.73
CA GLN A 30 -10.73 24.01 2.71
C GLN A 30 -9.30 23.49 2.58
N SER A 31 -8.29 24.36 2.73
CA SER A 31 -6.91 23.97 2.46
C SER A 31 -5.91 24.80 3.27
N ALA A 32 -4.99 24.11 3.92
CA ALA A 32 -3.96 24.72 4.74
C ALA A 32 -2.67 23.90 4.70
N ILE A 33 -1.54 24.58 4.81
CA ILE A 33 -0.24 23.96 4.98
C ILE A 33 0.18 24.10 6.43
N ALA A 34 0.33 22.97 7.13
CA ALA A 34 0.95 22.92 8.44
C ALA A 34 2.46 22.70 8.26
N LYS A 35 3.26 23.65 8.72
CA LYS A 35 4.70 23.52 8.85
C LYS A 35 4.99 22.94 10.23
N LEU A 36 5.54 21.73 10.28
CA LEU A 36 5.90 21.03 11.52
C LEU A 36 7.42 20.91 11.62
N GLU A 37 8.01 21.46 12.67
CA GLU A 37 9.42 21.33 12.99
C GLU A 37 9.79 19.86 13.24
N THR A 38 10.98 19.49 12.79
CA THR A 38 11.57 18.15 12.99
C THR A 38 12.90 18.31 13.72
N PRO A 39 12.87 18.45 15.06
CA PRO A 39 14.07 18.65 15.88
C PRO A 39 15.09 17.53 15.68
N GLY A 40 16.38 17.87 15.66
CA GLY A 40 17.46 16.90 15.43
C GLY A 40 17.65 16.47 13.98
N TYR A 41 16.65 16.66 13.11
CA TYR A 41 16.77 16.35 11.69
C TYR A 41 17.38 17.54 10.91
N PRO A 42 18.47 17.36 10.15
CA PRO A 42 19.09 18.46 9.41
C PRO A 42 18.34 18.78 8.10
N VAL A 43 18.45 20.01 7.61
CA VAL A 43 17.90 20.36 6.28
C VAL A 43 18.82 19.85 5.18
N TRP A 44 18.23 19.15 4.23
CA TRP A 44 18.88 18.67 3.03
C TRP A 44 18.32 19.40 1.82
N LEU A 45 19.23 19.88 0.97
CA LEU A 45 18.93 20.54 -0.29
C LEU A 45 19.51 19.72 -1.43
N MET A 46 18.83 19.70 -2.57
CA MET A 46 19.33 19.11 -3.81
C MET A 46 19.57 20.19 -4.86
N ASP A 47 20.69 20.07 -5.57
CA ASP A 47 21.00 20.92 -6.70
C ASP A 47 20.34 20.29 -7.91
N LYS A 48 19.18 20.83 -8.27
CA LYS A 48 18.39 20.27 -9.34
C LYS A 48 19.02 20.50 -10.72
N ALA A 49 19.91 21.48 -10.86
CA ALA A 49 20.60 21.71 -12.13
C ALA A 49 21.54 20.57 -12.48
N ASN A 50 22.11 19.91 -11.47
CA ASN A 50 23.10 18.86 -11.62
C ASN A 50 22.57 17.45 -11.27
N ALA A 51 21.45 17.35 -10.55
CA ALA A 51 20.89 16.07 -10.13
C ALA A 51 20.27 15.27 -11.29
N PRO A 52 20.42 13.94 -11.31
CA PRO A 52 19.78 13.07 -12.29
C PRO A 52 18.26 13.12 -12.12
N MET A 53 17.53 13.05 -13.25
CA MET A 53 16.06 12.97 -13.24
C MET A 53 15.53 11.75 -12.48
N MET A 54 16.32 10.67 -12.38
CA MET A 54 15.92 9.47 -11.67
C MET A 54 16.23 9.56 -10.18
N TYR A 55 15.15 9.57 -9.37
CA TYR A 55 15.18 9.67 -7.90
C TYR A 55 16.13 8.69 -7.20
N LEU A 56 16.38 7.52 -7.79
CA LEU A 56 17.22 6.46 -7.20
C LEU A 56 18.74 6.75 -7.23
N GLN A 57 19.18 7.79 -7.95
CA GLN A 57 20.60 8.17 -8.05
C GLN A 57 20.86 9.57 -7.48
N ALA A 58 19.82 10.20 -6.91
CA ALA A 58 19.89 11.59 -6.48
C ALA A 58 20.58 11.79 -5.13
N GLU A 59 20.94 10.72 -4.41
CA GLU A 59 21.49 10.81 -3.05
C GLU A 59 22.75 11.67 -2.96
N GLU A 60 23.70 11.47 -3.86
CA GLU A 60 24.99 12.18 -3.87
C GLU A 60 24.83 13.69 -4.15
N TYR A 61 23.67 14.10 -4.66
CA TYR A 61 23.35 15.48 -5.00
C TYR A 61 22.66 16.22 -3.86
N TYR A 62 22.37 15.53 -2.74
CA TYR A 62 21.90 16.17 -1.53
C TYR A 62 23.07 16.60 -0.66
N TRP A 63 23.13 17.89 -0.32
CA TRP A 63 24.01 18.38 0.76
C TRP A 63 23.19 18.83 1.95
N LYS A 64 23.79 18.66 3.13
CA LYS A 64 23.28 19.26 4.35
C LYS A 64 23.60 20.74 4.32
N GLU A 65 22.58 21.58 4.46
CA GLU A 65 22.76 23.03 4.51
C GLU A 65 23.20 23.45 5.93
N PRO A 66 24.47 23.78 6.17
CA PRO A 66 24.99 23.99 7.53
C PRO A 66 24.44 25.26 8.17
N SER A 67 24.01 26.24 7.37
CA SER A 67 23.41 27.47 7.87
C SER A 67 22.03 27.24 8.50
N TRP A 68 21.34 26.16 8.11
CA TRP A 68 20.00 25.84 8.58
C TRP A 68 20.05 24.76 9.66
N LYS A 69 20.10 25.22 10.92
CA LYS A 69 20.18 24.33 12.09
C LYS A 69 18.91 23.53 12.36
N ARG A 70 17.77 23.89 11.75
CA ARG A 70 16.45 23.33 12.05
C ARG A 70 15.67 23.09 10.77
N SER A 71 15.18 21.87 10.62
CA SER A 71 14.29 21.49 9.53
C SER A 71 12.84 21.41 10.00
N ALA A 72 11.95 21.51 9.03
CA ALA A 72 10.55 21.26 9.19
C ALA A 72 10.05 20.47 7.97
N ILE A 73 8.88 19.88 8.10
CA ILE A 73 8.13 19.30 6.99
C ILE A 73 6.89 20.14 6.74
N ALA A 74 6.53 20.29 5.47
CA ALA A 74 5.32 20.97 5.07
C ALA A 74 4.24 19.95 4.69
N LEU A 75 3.14 19.98 5.44
CA LEU A 75 2.02 19.06 5.36
C LEU A 75 0.81 19.81 4.80
N ASN A 76 0.43 19.49 3.56
CA ASN A 76 -0.70 20.09 2.87
C ASN A 76 -1.99 19.33 3.20
N PHE A 77 -2.83 19.93 4.05
CA PHE A 77 -4.18 19.46 4.34
C PHE A 77 -5.15 20.10 3.35
N THR A 78 -5.95 19.30 2.66
CA THR A 78 -6.92 19.79 1.68
C THR A 78 -8.17 18.92 1.70
N MET A 79 -9.33 19.55 1.77
CA MET A 79 -10.61 18.87 1.59
C MET A 79 -10.82 18.47 0.13
N SER A 80 -11.45 17.32 -0.08
CA SER A 80 -11.95 16.88 -1.38
C SER A 80 -12.93 17.90 -1.97
N HIS A 81 -13.17 17.83 -3.28
CA HIS A 81 -14.11 18.74 -3.94
C HIS A 81 -15.55 18.61 -3.39
N ASP A 82 -15.92 17.43 -2.89
CA ASP A 82 -17.19 17.17 -2.24
C ASP A 82 -17.14 17.35 -0.71
N ASN A 83 -16.02 17.84 -0.16
CA ASN A 83 -15.80 18.04 1.28
C ASN A 83 -15.97 16.78 2.16
N LYS A 84 -15.91 15.58 1.60
CA LYS A 84 -16.08 14.32 2.36
C LYS A 84 -14.78 13.71 2.85
N THR A 85 -13.67 14.05 2.21
CA THR A 85 -12.37 13.42 2.47
C THR A 85 -11.32 14.48 2.70
N LEU A 86 -10.63 14.38 3.83
CA LEU A 86 -9.42 15.14 4.09
C LEU A 86 -8.24 14.42 3.43
N TYR A 87 -7.54 15.15 2.57
CA TYR A 87 -6.27 14.73 2.00
C TYR A 87 -5.10 15.34 2.78
N LEU A 88 -4.05 14.54 2.94
CA LEU A 88 -2.72 14.97 3.38
C LEU A 88 -1.73 14.73 2.24
N ASN A 89 -1.17 15.79 1.68
CA ASN A 89 -0.26 15.73 0.53
C ASN A 89 -0.81 14.90 -0.63
N HIS A 90 -2.09 15.12 -0.97
CA HIS A 90 -2.86 14.41 -2.02
C HIS A 90 -3.19 12.95 -1.73
N GLN A 91 -2.89 12.44 -0.53
CA GLN A 91 -3.29 11.11 -0.11
C GLN A 91 -4.44 11.19 0.90
N PRO A 92 -5.51 10.38 0.77
CA PRO A 92 -6.66 10.44 1.66
C PRO A 92 -6.28 9.96 3.05
N ILE A 93 -6.43 10.80 4.08
CA ILE A 93 -6.04 10.52 5.47
C ILE A 93 -7.26 10.34 6.40
N LEU A 94 -8.40 10.94 6.04
CA LEU A 94 -9.65 10.83 6.79
C LEU A 94 -10.87 10.97 5.86
N PRO A 95 -11.67 9.91 5.64
CA PRO A 95 -11.30 8.52 5.93
C PRO A 95 -10.13 8.05 5.06
N PHE A 96 -9.56 6.89 5.39
CA PHE A 96 -8.61 6.24 4.48
C PHE A 96 -9.35 5.73 3.24
N ALA A 97 -8.68 5.74 2.08
CA ALA A 97 -9.21 5.06 0.89
C ALA A 97 -9.37 3.53 1.10
N GLY A 98 -8.54 2.94 1.98
CA GLY A 98 -8.64 1.55 2.37
C GLY A 98 -8.27 1.37 3.84
N SER A 99 -9.08 0.62 4.56
CA SER A 99 -8.85 0.31 5.99
C SER A 99 -7.63 -0.56 6.25
N ASP A 100 -7.15 -1.28 5.22
CA ASP A 100 -6.14 -2.33 5.32
C ASP A 100 -4.79 -1.98 4.68
N THR A 101 -4.75 -0.92 3.87
CA THR A 101 -3.55 -0.46 3.17
C THR A 101 -3.46 1.04 3.39
N PRO A 102 -2.85 1.47 4.52
CA PRO A 102 -2.70 2.89 4.78
C PRO A 102 -1.88 3.54 3.65
N PRO A 103 -2.19 4.79 3.28
CA PRO A 103 -1.47 5.48 2.23
C PRO A 103 -0.01 5.71 2.59
N ALA A 104 0.87 5.58 1.62
CA ALA A 104 2.24 6.06 1.76
C ALA A 104 2.24 7.59 1.66
N ILE A 105 2.45 8.26 2.79
CA ILE A 105 2.45 9.73 2.85
C ILE A 105 3.88 10.21 2.70
N GLY A 106 4.10 11.13 1.76
CA GLY A 106 5.35 11.87 1.65
C GLY A 106 5.11 13.36 1.80
N ALA A 107 6.13 14.09 2.26
CA ALA A 107 6.11 15.52 2.47
C ALA A 107 7.43 16.16 2.05
N TYR A 108 7.38 17.45 1.68
CA TYR A 108 8.60 18.19 1.42
C TYR A 108 9.21 18.69 2.70
N GLN A 109 10.53 18.56 2.78
CA GLN A 109 11.33 19.24 3.76
C GLN A 109 11.41 20.73 3.42
N VAL A 110 11.23 21.59 4.42
CA VAL A 110 11.40 23.03 4.34
C VAL A 110 12.21 23.54 5.53
N PRO A 111 12.80 24.74 5.47
CA PRO A 111 13.55 25.30 6.58
C PRO A 111 12.58 25.75 7.68
N ALA A 112 12.88 25.44 8.95
CA ALA A 112 11.96 25.74 10.04
C ALA A 112 11.71 27.25 10.24
N ASN A 113 12.64 28.09 9.81
CA ASN A 113 12.58 29.55 9.89
C ASN A 113 11.74 30.20 8.77
N TYR A 114 11.14 29.43 7.86
CA TYR A 114 10.29 29.99 6.82
C TYR A 114 9.01 30.58 7.41
N SER A 115 8.73 31.84 7.08
CA SER A 115 7.48 32.52 7.42
C SER A 115 6.29 31.96 6.63
N ASN A 116 5.08 32.23 7.10
CA ASN A 116 3.85 31.81 6.39
C ASN A 116 3.79 32.36 4.96
N GLY A 117 4.29 33.57 4.72
CA GLY A 117 4.36 34.16 3.38
C GLY A 117 5.29 33.37 2.45
N GLN A 118 6.44 32.90 2.95
CA GLN A 118 7.35 32.06 2.18
C GLN A 118 6.75 30.68 1.89
N ILE A 119 6.07 30.06 2.88
CA ILE A 119 5.36 28.79 2.67
C ILE A 119 4.25 28.93 1.62
N ARG A 120 3.49 30.05 1.67
CA ARG A 120 2.49 30.36 0.63
C ARG A 120 3.14 30.51 -0.75
N GLY A 121 4.26 31.24 -0.83
CA GLY A 121 5.03 31.36 -2.07
C GLY A 121 5.48 30.02 -2.64
N LEU A 122 5.93 29.08 -1.81
CA LEU A 122 6.23 27.70 -2.24
C LEU A 122 5.00 26.98 -2.80
N ALA A 123 3.83 27.19 -2.20
CA ALA A 123 2.58 26.62 -2.68
C ALA A 123 2.13 27.20 -4.02
N ASP A 124 2.24 28.53 -4.16
CA ASP A 124 1.89 29.25 -5.39
C ASP A 124 2.83 28.87 -6.55
N MET A 125 4.10 28.59 -6.25
CA MET A 125 5.07 28.02 -7.21
C MET A 125 4.79 26.56 -7.59
N GLY A 126 3.78 25.92 -7.00
CA GLY A 126 3.34 24.57 -7.37
C GLY A 126 4.13 23.44 -6.73
N LEU A 127 5.00 23.71 -5.75
CA LEU A 127 5.81 22.68 -5.05
C LEU A 127 4.92 21.52 -4.57
N PHE A 128 3.83 21.85 -3.87
CA PHE A 128 2.94 20.84 -3.32
C PHE A 128 2.10 20.15 -4.38
N ARG A 129 1.98 20.65 -5.61
CA ARG A 129 1.15 20.07 -6.68
C ARG A 129 1.93 19.16 -7.63
N GLY A 130 3.20 18.87 -7.33
CA GLY A 130 4.07 18.09 -8.21
C GLY A 130 4.57 18.85 -9.44
N TYR A 131 4.31 20.16 -9.53
CA TYR A 131 4.86 21.04 -10.57
C TYR A 131 6.17 21.64 -10.08
N TRP A 132 7.23 20.84 -10.08
CA TRP A 132 8.58 21.21 -9.63
C TRP A 132 9.49 21.68 -10.76
N GLU A 133 9.02 21.72 -12.01
CA GLU A 133 9.85 21.92 -13.21
C GLU A 133 10.65 23.24 -13.21
N GLY A 134 10.13 24.31 -12.61
CA GLY A 134 10.77 25.64 -12.60
C GLY A 134 11.72 25.96 -11.43
N LEU A 135 11.92 25.06 -10.46
CA LEU A 135 12.78 25.34 -9.30
C LEU A 135 14.23 24.89 -9.56
N THR A 136 15.20 25.77 -9.28
CA THR A 136 16.63 25.44 -9.35
C THR A 136 17.11 24.63 -8.14
N LEU A 137 16.47 24.83 -6.98
CA LEU A 137 16.71 24.07 -5.75
C LEU A 137 15.59 23.05 -5.55
N GLY A 138 15.98 21.79 -5.40
CA GLY A 138 15.09 20.71 -5.04
C GLY A 138 14.94 20.60 -3.53
N TRP A 139 13.74 20.86 -3.02
CA TRP A 139 13.37 20.50 -1.66
C TRP A 139 13.32 18.97 -1.55
N ARG A 140 13.95 18.42 -0.51
CA ARG A 140 13.95 16.96 -0.31
C ARG A 140 12.53 16.47 -0.07
N TYR A 141 12.09 15.51 -0.88
CA TYR A 141 10.85 14.78 -0.64
C TYR A 141 11.12 13.61 0.30
N LEU A 142 10.41 13.58 1.43
CA LEU A 142 10.58 12.60 2.51
C LEU A 142 9.32 11.76 2.62
N THR A 143 9.47 10.44 2.67
CA THR A 143 8.39 9.53 3.10
C THR A 143 8.24 9.59 4.62
N LEU A 144 7.02 9.52 5.14
CA LEU A 144 6.75 9.66 6.57
C LEU A 144 6.36 8.31 7.17
N ASP A 145 6.96 7.99 8.31
CA ASP A 145 6.38 7.04 9.26
C ASP A 145 5.51 7.83 10.23
N TYR A 146 4.26 7.43 10.46
CA TYR A 146 3.29 8.26 11.17
C TYR A 146 2.34 7.46 12.06
N ASP A 147 1.90 8.13 13.12
CA ASP A 147 0.85 7.67 14.04
C ASP A 147 -0.39 8.53 13.79
N ARG A 148 -1.51 7.84 13.58
CA ARG A 148 -2.81 8.44 13.31
C ARG A 148 -3.79 7.98 14.37
N VAL A 149 -4.36 8.93 15.10
CA VAL A 149 -5.52 8.70 15.97
C VAL A 149 -6.64 9.61 15.50
N VAL A 150 -7.85 9.07 15.38
CA VAL A 150 -9.03 9.86 15.01
C VAL A 150 -10.06 9.74 16.11
N THR A 151 -10.47 10.88 16.63
CA THR A 151 -11.63 10.96 17.50
C THR A 151 -12.89 11.07 16.65
N SER A 152 -13.95 10.37 17.07
CA SER A 152 -15.25 10.46 16.41
C SER A 152 -15.16 10.15 14.90
N ASP A 153 -14.42 9.09 14.55
CA ASP A 153 -14.19 8.70 13.15
C ASP A 153 -15.54 8.52 12.43
N PRO A 154 -15.77 9.23 11.31
CA PRO A 154 -17.04 9.16 10.58
C PRO A 154 -17.34 7.78 10.00
N GLU A 155 -16.36 6.88 9.89
CA GLU A 155 -16.58 5.49 9.47
C GLU A 155 -16.98 4.55 10.61
N ALA A 156 -16.83 4.98 11.87
CA ALA A 156 -17.17 4.14 12.99
C ALA A 156 -18.67 4.28 13.34
N THR A 157 -19.33 3.14 13.47
CA THR A 157 -20.81 2.96 13.41
C THR A 157 -21.64 3.65 14.50
N ARG A 158 -21.05 4.27 15.54
CA ARG A 158 -21.80 4.84 16.67
C ARG A 158 -21.08 6.04 17.31
N TRP A 159 -21.12 7.21 16.67
CA TRP A 159 -20.62 8.44 17.30
C TRP A 159 -21.63 9.59 17.21
N TYR A 160 -21.75 10.32 18.32
CA TYR A 160 -22.66 11.47 18.48
C TYR A 160 -22.00 12.82 18.18
N ALA A 161 -20.70 12.84 17.85
CA ALA A 161 -19.93 14.07 17.68
C ALA A 161 -19.59 14.30 16.21
N HIS A 162 -20.26 15.28 15.61
CA HIS A 162 -20.09 15.76 14.23
C HIS A 162 -18.79 16.56 14.00
N GLN A 163 -17.75 16.25 14.78
CA GLN A 163 -16.48 16.98 14.80
C GLN A 163 -15.29 16.02 14.89
N PRO A 164 -15.00 15.26 13.81
CA PRO A 164 -13.87 14.35 13.84
C PRO A 164 -12.57 15.14 13.99
N THR A 165 -11.73 14.72 14.93
CA THR A 165 -10.39 15.32 15.11
C THR A 165 -9.32 14.29 14.79
N LEU A 166 -8.51 14.60 13.79
CA LEU A 166 -7.33 13.84 13.42
C LEU A 166 -6.15 14.31 14.25
N VAL A 167 -5.63 13.43 15.11
CA VAL A 167 -4.34 13.57 15.78
C VAL A 167 -3.30 12.86 14.94
N PHE A 168 -2.40 13.63 14.33
CA PHE A 168 -1.37 13.14 13.43
C PHE A 168 0.02 13.46 13.99
N ARG A 169 0.86 12.43 14.09
CA ARG A 169 2.25 12.55 14.56
C ARG A 169 3.18 11.89 13.55
N VAL A 170 4.31 12.54 13.27
CA VAL A 170 5.37 11.97 12.45
C VAL A 170 6.39 11.29 13.35
N MET A 171 6.54 9.99 13.23
CA MET A 171 7.46 9.19 14.05
C MET A 171 8.83 9.03 13.41
N GLY A 172 8.88 9.02 12.07
CA GLY A 172 10.10 8.77 11.33
C GLY A 172 10.09 9.47 9.98
N LEU A 173 11.28 9.79 9.51
CA LEU A 173 11.52 10.38 8.19
C LEU A 173 12.34 9.40 7.37
N GLY A 174 11.74 8.99 6.28
CA GLY A 174 12.35 8.15 5.29
C GLY A 174 12.82 8.97 4.10
N ALA A 175 14.11 8.93 3.82
CA ALA A 175 14.65 9.32 2.54
C ALA A 175 15.06 8.08 1.72
N HIS A 176 15.54 8.31 0.50
CA HIS A 176 15.88 7.27 -0.47
C HIS A 176 16.82 6.18 0.09
N SER A 177 17.83 6.60 0.86
CA SER A 177 18.89 5.72 1.38
C SER A 177 18.89 5.56 2.89
N ARG A 178 18.10 6.37 3.59
CA ARG A 178 18.16 6.51 5.04
C ARG A 178 16.77 6.58 5.63
N SER A 179 16.55 5.84 6.71
CA SER A 179 15.39 6.02 7.60
C SER A 179 15.90 6.58 8.91
N ASP A 180 15.35 7.70 9.35
CA ASP A 180 15.66 8.28 10.65
C ASP A 180 14.40 8.25 11.51
N VAL A 181 14.51 7.66 12.69
CA VAL A 181 13.48 7.76 13.71
C VAL A 181 13.65 9.10 14.42
N LEU A 182 12.56 9.83 14.61
CA LEU A 182 12.60 11.11 15.28
C LEU A 182 12.41 10.96 16.79
N GLU A 183 13.05 11.84 17.57
CA GLU A 183 12.96 11.83 19.03
C GLU A 183 11.57 12.26 19.51
N VAL A 184 10.83 11.34 20.13
CA VAL A 184 9.43 11.56 20.54
C VAL A 184 9.27 12.75 21.49
N GLU A 185 10.15 12.91 22.48
CA GLU A 185 10.01 13.92 23.52
C GLU A 185 10.03 15.37 23.01
N ARG A 186 10.62 15.60 21.82
CA ARG A 186 10.77 16.95 21.25
C ARG A 186 9.74 17.28 20.19
N GLN A 187 8.90 16.32 19.84
CA GLN A 187 7.95 16.46 18.75
C GLN A 187 6.61 17.00 19.22
N LYS A 188 5.93 17.70 18.31
CA LYS A 188 4.53 18.06 18.47
C LYS A 188 3.66 17.17 17.59
N ALA A 189 2.45 16.90 18.05
CA ALA A 189 1.40 16.31 17.25
C ALA A 189 0.54 17.42 16.62
N ILE A 190 0.01 17.15 15.43
CA ILE A 190 -0.91 18.04 14.73
C ILE A 190 -2.32 17.56 14.99
N HIS A 191 -3.18 18.43 15.48
CA HIS A 191 -4.60 18.15 15.63
C HIS A 191 -5.33 18.92 14.53
N VAL A 192 -6.04 18.19 13.67
CA VAL A 192 -6.88 18.75 12.62
C VAL A 192 -8.32 18.45 13.00
N THR A 193 -9.04 19.47 13.44
CA THR A 193 -10.46 19.34 13.78
C THR A 193 -11.30 19.71 12.57
N LEU A 194 -12.16 18.78 12.18
CA LEU A 194 -13.17 18.97 11.16
C LEU A 194 -14.52 19.23 11.81
N LYS A 195 -15.43 19.83 11.05
CA LYS A 195 -16.81 20.05 11.46
C LYS A 195 -17.74 19.74 10.29
N ASP A 196 -18.70 18.85 10.53
CA ASP A 196 -19.76 18.60 9.55
C ASP A 196 -20.71 19.80 9.47
N GLU A 197 -21.01 20.26 8.27
CA GLU A 197 -21.97 21.33 8.01
C GLU A 197 -23.42 20.87 8.19
N SER A 198 -23.72 19.60 7.93
CA SER A 198 -25.09 19.06 7.95
C SER A 198 -25.59 18.66 9.34
N PHE A 199 -24.69 18.25 10.25
CA PHE A 199 -25.00 17.86 11.64
C PHE A 199 -26.10 16.79 11.79
N THR A 200 -26.22 15.88 10.84
CA THR A 200 -27.29 14.88 10.84
C THR A 200 -26.85 13.57 11.48
N SER A 201 -26.01 12.79 10.80
CA SER A 201 -25.57 11.45 11.22
C SER A 201 -24.22 11.10 10.58
N SER A 202 -23.45 10.20 11.21
CA SER A 202 -22.21 9.65 10.64
C SER A 202 -22.45 9.01 9.28
N ASP A 203 -23.62 8.40 9.10
CA ASP A 203 -23.96 7.61 7.92
C ASP A 203 -24.70 8.43 6.85
N ASP A 204 -24.86 9.75 7.03
CA ASP A 204 -25.56 10.59 6.07
C ASP A 204 -24.76 10.74 4.75
N PRO A 205 -25.35 10.40 3.58
CA PRO A 205 -24.69 10.58 2.29
C PRO A 205 -24.35 12.04 1.97
N ASN A 206 -25.02 13.01 2.59
CA ASN A 206 -24.86 14.45 2.35
C ASN A 206 -23.86 15.13 3.30
N ARG A 207 -23.13 14.38 4.13
CA ARG A 207 -22.09 14.93 5.00
C ARG A 207 -21.05 15.75 4.22
N SER A 208 -20.66 16.89 4.78
CA SER A 208 -19.69 17.83 4.21
C SER A 208 -18.88 18.40 5.37
N TYR A 209 -17.56 18.26 5.32
CA TYR A 209 -16.66 18.70 6.39
C TYR A 209 -15.88 19.96 6.03
N ASP A 210 -15.80 20.87 6.98
CA ASP A 210 -14.90 22.02 6.97
C ASP A 210 -13.75 21.81 7.95
N ILE A 211 -12.54 22.23 7.58
CA ILE A 211 -11.40 22.30 8.50
C ILE A 211 -11.58 23.53 9.39
N ILE A 212 -11.95 23.33 10.65
CA ILE A 212 -12.21 24.45 11.57
C ILE A 212 -10.98 24.88 12.36
N ASN A 213 -10.07 23.95 12.64
CA ASN A 213 -8.88 24.22 13.43
C ASN A 213 -7.73 23.29 13.04
N ILE A 214 -6.52 23.85 13.02
CA ILE A 214 -5.28 23.09 12.95
C ILE A 214 -4.38 23.63 14.05
N GLU A 215 -4.06 22.79 15.03
CA GLU A 215 -3.26 23.16 16.18
C GLU A 215 -2.09 22.20 16.38
N PHE A 216 -1.01 22.72 16.97
CA PHE A 216 0.16 21.93 17.34
C PHE A 216 0.17 21.76 18.85
N LYS A 217 0.04 20.53 19.31
CA LYS A 217 0.03 20.18 20.74
C LYS A 217 1.24 19.31 21.07
N ASP A 218 1.68 19.40 22.32
CA ASP A 218 2.72 18.51 22.81
C ASP A 218 2.16 17.09 22.90
N ILE A 219 3.04 16.09 22.80
CA ILE A 219 2.63 14.68 22.68
C ILE A 219 1.93 14.19 23.93
N ASP A 220 2.41 14.57 25.12
CA ASP A 220 1.80 14.16 26.38
C ASP A 220 0.34 14.62 26.50
N ASP A 221 0.07 15.87 26.13
CA ASP A 221 -1.29 16.42 26.10
C ASP A 221 -2.16 15.73 25.06
N SER A 222 -1.60 15.49 23.88
CA SER A 222 -2.30 14.92 22.73
C SER A 222 -2.75 13.48 22.95
N TYR A 223 -1.95 12.69 23.67
CA TYR A 223 -2.16 11.25 23.82
C TYR A 223 -2.60 10.81 25.21
N SER A 224 -2.71 11.74 26.17
CA SER A 224 -3.19 11.49 27.54
C SER A 224 -4.46 10.61 27.61
N SER A 225 -5.35 10.72 26.63
CA SER A 225 -6.64 10.00 26.57
C SER A 225 -6.64 8.74 25.70
N TYR A 226 -5.60 8.47 24.90
CA TYR A 226 -5.58 7.43 23.85
C TYR A 226 -4.63 6.26 24.13
N GLY A 227 -4.27 6.07 25.40
CA GLY A 227 -3.31 5.05 25.82
C GLY A 227 -1.86 5.47 25.61
N ARG A 228 -0.95 4.68 26.21
CA ARG A 228 0.49 4.97 26.21
C ARG A 228 1.02 4.96 24.78
N VAL A 229 1.68 6.04 24.38
CA VAL A 229 2.49 6.08 23.17
C VAL A 229 3.61 5.05 23.34
N PRO A 230 3.79 4.10 22.40
CA PRO A 230 4.89 3.16 22.50
C PRO A 230 6.20 3.97 22.47
N PRO A 231 7.12 3.74 23.42
CA PRO A 231 8.42 4.38 23.38
C PRO A 231 9.13 4.00 22.08
N THR A 232 10.02 4.86 21.59
CA THR A 232 10.79 4.63 20.35
C THR A 232 11.59 3.33 20.37
N GLU A 233 12.00 2.86 21.54
CA GLU A 233 12.68 1.56 21.71
C GLU A 233 11.72 0.37 21.50
N ASP A 234 10.44 0.55 21.83
CA ASP A 234 9.39 -0.45 21.58
C ASP A 234 8.84 -0.41 20.15
N VAL A 235 9.25 0.57 19.33
CA VAL A 235 8.92 0.59 17.90
C VAL A 235 9.62 -0.57 17.18
N GLU A 236 10.83 -0.92 17.59
CA GLU A 236 11.52 -2.12 17.11
C GLU A 236 10.92 -3.41 17.70
N SER A 237 10.43 -3.32 18.95
CA SER A 237 9.79 -4.43 19.68
C SER A 237 8.33 -4.66 19.26
N ALA A 238 7.71 -3.72 18.53
CA ALA A 238 6.36 -3.82 18.00
C ALA A 238 6.18 -5.16 17.30
N THR A 239 5.36 -6.01 17.92
CA THR A 239 5.27 -7.44 17.64
C THR A 239 5.26 -7.71 16.14
N LYS A 240 6.30 -8.39 15.63
CA LYS A 240 6.34 -8.82 14.22
C LYS A 240 5.06 -9.60 13.92
N CYS A 241 4.43 -9.29 12.79
CA CYS A 241 3.24 -10.00 12.38
C CYS A 241 3.54 -11.47 12.11
N SER A 242 2.66 -12.33 12.62
CA SER A 242 2.66 -13.75 12.31
C SER A 242 1.87 -13.99 11.03
N LEU A 243 2.35 -14.92 10.20
CA LEU A 243 1.67 -15.38 8.99
C LEU A 243 0.30 -16.01 9.26
N TRP A 244 -0.02 -16.31 10.52
CA TRP A 244 -1.32 -16.84 10.93
C TRP A 244 -2.36 -15.75 11.24
N SER A 245 -1.94 -14.50 11.40
CA SER A 245 -2.85 -13.38 11.62
C SER A 245 -3.31 -12.81 10.27
N TRP A 246 -4.63 -12.78 10.03
CA TRP A 246 -5.17 -12.28 8.76
C TRP A 246 -4.71 -10.85 8.45
N LYS A 247 -5.01 -9.88 9.33
CA LYS A 247 -4.62 -8.47 9.19
C LYS A 247 -3.45 -8.06 10.09
N CYS A 248 -3.26 -8.72 11.24
CA CYS A 248 -2.31 -8.28 12.25
C CYS A 248 -2.47 -6.79 12.63
N PRO A 249 -3.63 -6.40 13.21
CA PRO A 249 -3.83 -5.03 13.70
C PRO A 249 -2.83 -4.72 14.83
N ASP A 250 -2.53 -3.44 15.07
CA ASP A 250 -1.76 -3.12 16.28
C ASP A 250 -2.62 -3.40 17.52
N LYS A 251 -2.02 -4.02 18.53
CA LYS A 251 -2.70 -4.27 19.81
C LYS A 251 -3.08 -2.93 20.44
N ASP A 252 -4.20 -2.92 21.15
CA ASP A 252 -4.70 -1.74 21.89
C ASP A 252 -5.11 -0.54 21.02
N VAL A 253 -5.23 -0.75 19.70
CA VAL A 253 -5.63 0.32 18.76
C VAL A 253 -7.08 0.74 18.94
N TYR A 254 -7.95 -0.12 19.46
CA TYR A 254 -9.29 0.28 19.87
C TYR A 254 -9.81 -0.56 21.04
N PHE A 255 -10.34 0.11 22.07
CA PHE A 255 -11.29 -0.44 23.05
C PHE A 255 -12.63 -0.85 22.39
N TYR A 256 -12.77 -0.68 21.08
CA TYR A 256 -13.97 -0.98 20.29
C TYR A 256 -13.63 -2.10 19.31
N GLU A 257 -14.18 -3.29 19.55
CA GLU A 257 -13.80 -4.56 18.94
C GLU A 257 -14.01 -4.68 17.41
N LEU A 258 -14.53 -3.66 16.69
CA LEU A 258 -15.08 -3.88 15.33
C LEU A 258 -14.92 -2.72 14.31
N GLY A 259 -14.06 -1.72 14.55
CA GLY A 259 -13.95 -0.53 13.66
C GLY A 259 -12.78 -0.53 12.68
N ALA A 260 -12.99 0.01 11.47
CA ALA A 260 -11.90 0.48 10.60
C ALA A 260 -11.39 1.86 11.09
N PRO A 261 -10.12 2.22 10.84
CA PRO A 261 -9.08 1.42 10.16
C PRO A 261 -8.30 0.48 11.10
N ALA A 262 -7.69 -0.56 10.53
CA ALA A 262 -7.07 -1.65 11.30
C ALA A 262 -5.70 -1.31 11.92
N TYR A 263 -5.08 -0.20 11.50
CA TYR A 263 -3.74 0.20 11.92
C TYR A 263 -3.73 1.65 12.38
N ARG A 264 -3.05 1.89 13.50
CA ARG A 264 -2.80 3.22 14.04
C ARG A 264 -1.40 3.71 13.67
N PHE A 265 -0.44 2.80 13.75
CA PHE A 265 0.95 3.10 13.49
C PHE A 265 1.39 2.59 12.12
N ILE A 266 1.87 3.49 11.29
CA ILE A 266 2.28 3.20 9.93
C ILE A 266 3.79 3.40 9.83
N TRP A 267 4.51 2.29 9.64
CA TRP A 267 5.94 2.28 9.36
C TRP A 267 6.22 1.77 7.96
N ARG A 268 6.94 2.55 7.17
CA ARG A 268 7.33 2.21 5.79
C ARG A 268 8.05 0.86 5.68
N SER A 269 8.83 0.47 6.69
CA SER A 269 9.54 -0.81 6.72
C SER A 269 8.64 -2.02 7.00
N ARG A 270 7.39 -1.78 7.41
CA ARG A 270 6.41 -2.80 7.80
C ARG A 270 5.19 -2.83 6.89
N PHE A 271 5.05 -1.89 5.97
CA PHE A 271 3.94 -1.81 5.04
C PHE A 271 4.43 -1.75 3.60
N ASP A 272 3.71 -2.41 2.71
CA ASP A 272 3.84 -2.20 1.27
C ASP A 272 2.44 -2.07 0.64
N GLN A 273 2.39 -2.04 -0.69
CA GLN A 273 1.13 -1.95 -1.45
C GLN A 273 0.14 -3.09 -1.18
N HIS A 274 0.57 -4.17 -0.53
CA HIS A 274 -0.26 -5.33 -0.16
C HIS A 274 -0.66 -5.33 1.33
N GLY A 275 -0.27 -4.30 2.08
CA GLY A 275 -0.61 -4.12 3.50
C GLY A 275 0.58 -4.41 4.41
N ARG A 276 0.29 -4.79 5.66
CA ARG A 276 1.32 -5.04 6.67
C ARG A 276 2.10 -6.33 6.39
N ILE A 277 3.41 -6.19 6.23
CA ILE A 277 4.34 -7.28 5.95
C ILE A 277 4.29 -8.32 7.09
N GLY A 278 4.16 -9.58 6.70
CA GLY A 278 4.10 -10.72 7.63
C GLY A 278 2.69 -11.15 8.02
N SER A 279 1.65 -10.41 7.62
CA SER A 279 0.26 -10.86 7.75
C SER A 279 -0.10 -11.93 6.70
N LEU A 280 -1.07 -12.80 6.99
CA LEU A 280 -1.58 -13.79 6.03
C LEU A 280 -2.13 -13.12 4.78
N ARG A 281 -2.88 -12.03 4.97
CA ARG A 281 -3.44 -11.22 3.89
C ARG A 281 -2.35 -10.73 2.96
N HIS A 282 -1.30 -10.10 3.50
CA HIS A 282 -0.16 -9.64 2.72
C HIS A 282 0.44 -10.75 1.86
N ALA A 283 0.66 -11.94 2.44
CA ALA A 283 1.17 -13.09 1.71
C ALA A 283 0.24 -13.56 0.58
N VAL A 284 -1.08 -13.57 0.82
CA VAL A 284 -2.09 -13.93 -0.20
C VAL A 284 -2.12 -12.91 -1.33
N TYR A 285 -2.23 -11.62 -1.02
CA TYR A 285 -2.30 -10.56 -2.03
C TYR A 285 -1.01 -10.45 -2.84
N LYS A 286 0.15 -10.62 -2.21
CA LYS A 286 1.44 -10.65 -2.91
C LYS A 286 1.54 -11.83 -3.87
N LYS A 287 1.13 -13.03 -3.46
CA LYS A 287 1.08 -14.21 -4.33
C LYS A 287 0.08 -14.04 -5.48
N TRP A 288 -1.09 -13.48 -5.19
CA TRP A 288 -2.11 -13.20 -6.19
C TRP A 288 -1.62 -12.19 -7.23
N ALA A 289 -1.00 -11.09 -6.80
CA ALA A 289 -0.41 -10.11 -7.70
C ALA A 289 0.70 -10.70 -8.57
N ALA A 290 1.56 -11.57 -8.01
CA ALA A 290 2.57 -12.28 -8.78
C ALA A 290 1.94 -13.24 -9.81
N LEU A 291 0.88 -13.96 -9.44
CA LEU A 291 0.15 -14.86 -10.35
C LEU A 291 -0.50 -14.08 -11.49
N LEU A 292 -1.15 -12.95 -11.18
CA LEU A 292 -1.73 -12.06 -12.19
C LEU A 292 -0.65 -11.53 -13.14
N ALA A 293 0.50 -11.08 -12.63
CA ALA A 293 1.59 -10.62 -13.47
C ALA A 293 2.13 -11.73 -14.40
N VAL A 294 2.19 -12.98 -13.92
CA VAL A 294 2.54 -14.13 -14.78
C VAL A 294 1.45 -14.39 -15.80
N LEU A 295 0.17 -14.33 -15.43
CA LEU A 295 -0.95 -14.55 -16.34
C LEU A 295 -1.03 -13.45 -17.41
N GLU A 296 -0.74 -12.20 -17.09
CA GLU A 296 -0.74 -11.11 -18.06
C GLU A 296 0.44 -11.23 -19.05
N ASN A 297 1.63 -11.56 -18.56
CA ASN A 297 2.84 -11.63 -19.39
C ASN A 297 2.95 -12.95 -20.16
N ALA A 298 2.66 -14.07 -19.51
CA ALA A 298 2.80 -15.41 -20.07
C ALA A 298 1.46 -16.00 -20.54
N GLY A 299 0.31 -15.47 -20.14
CA GLY A 299 -1.00 -16.00 -20.48
C GLY A 299 -1.22 -16.16 -21.98
N PRO A 300 -0.91 -15.17 -22.84
CA PRO A 300 -1.03 -15.33 -24.29
C PRO A 300 -0.17 -16.49 -24.82
N SER A 301 1.06 -16.64 -24.31
CA SER A 301 1.97 -17.72 -24.70
C SER A 301 1.51 -19.09 -24.19
N MET A 302 0.96 -19.16 -22.98
CA MET A 302 0.39 -20.38 -22.39
C MET A 302 -0.87 -20.80 -23.12
N LEU A 303 -1.77 -19.85 -23.44
CA LEU A 303 -2.99 -20.11 -24.22
C LEU A 303 -2.66 -20.55 -25.65
N LEU A 304 -1.66 -19.93 -26.29
CA LEU A 304 -1.20 -20.34 -27.60
C LEU A 304 -0.58 -21.75 -27.57
N SER A 305 0.26 -22.03 -26.57
CA SER A 305 0.84 -23.36 -26.38
C SER A 305 -0.25 -24.40 -26.12
N PHE A 306 -1.23 -24.08 -25.28
CA PHE A 306 -2.39 -24.92 -25.02
C PHE A 306 -3.21 -25.15 -26.29
N ALA A 307 -3.48 -24.10 -27.09
CA ALA A 307 -4.21 -24.21 -28.35
C ALA A 307 -3.45 -25.09 -29.37
N ILE A 308 -2.12 -24.97 -29.46
CA ILE A 308 -1.29 -25.83 -30.32
C ILE A 308 -1.35 -27.28 -29.85
N LEU A 309 -1.14 -27.53 -28.55
CA LEU A 309 -1.17 -28.89 -28.00
C LEU A 309 -2.57 -29.51 -28.15
N PHE A 310 -3.62 -28.75 -27.85
CA PHE A 310 -5.00 -29.20 -27.96
C PHE A 310 -5.42 -29.43 -29.42
N SER A 311 -5.05 -28.54 -30.35
CA SER A 311 -5.32 -28.76 -31.78
C SER A 311 -4.57 -29.97 -32.32
N SER A 312 -3.31 -30.19 -31.90
CA SER A 312 -2.52 -31.36 -32.30
C SER A 312 -3.13 -32.67 -31.78
N SER A 313 -3.60 -32.70 -30.53
CA SER A 313 -4.24 -33.88 -29.95
C SER A 313 -5.59 -34.19 -30.62
N MET A 314 -6.38 -33.14 -30.91
CA MET A 314 -7.61 -33.27 -31.69
C MET A 314 -7.37 -33.77 -33.11
N ALA A 315 -6.30 -33.31 -33.78
CA ALA A 315 -5.93 -33.78 -35.10
C ALA A 315 -5.52 -35.26 -35.11
N VAL A 316 -4.76 -35.71 -34.10
CA VAL A 316 -4.40 -37.13 -33.93
C VAL A 316 -5.65 -37.98 -33.69
N LEU A 317 -6.54 -37.56 -32.79
CA LEU A 317 -7.80 -38.26 -32.53
C LEU A 317 -8.68 -38.36 -33.79
N ALA A 318 -8.82 -37.27 -34.53
CA ALA A 318 -9.54 -37.25 -35.80
C ALA A 318 -8.91 -38.20 -36.84
N GLY A 319 -7.57 -38.23 -36.93
CA GLY A 319 -6.82 -39.14 -37.79
C GLY A 319 -7.05 -40.61 -37.45
N VAL A 320 -6.99 -40.97 -36.16
CA VAL A 320 -7.25 -42.34 -35.67
C VAL A 320 -8.70 -42.75 -35.96
N MET A 321 -9.67 -41.87 -35.71
CA MET A 321 -11.07 -42.14 -36.02
C MET A 321 -11.31 -42.30 -37.54
N GLY A 322 -10.69 -41.45 -38.35
CA GLY A 322 -10.72 -41.54 -39.81
C GLY A 322 -10.14 -42.85 -40.33
N TRP A 323 -8.97 -43.25 -39.81
CA TRP A 323 -8.33 -44.52 -40.14
C TRP A 323 -9.19 -45.72 -39.75
N LYS A 324 -9.78 -45.74 -38.54
CA LYS A 324 -10.68 -46.80 -38.11
C LYS A 324 -11.90 -46.92 -39.03
N ARG A 325 -12.53 -45.78 -39.40
CA ARG A 325 -13.65 -45.77 -40.37
C ARG A 325 -13.21 -46.32 -41.72
N PHE A 326 -12.11 -45.82 -42.28
CA PHE A 326 -11.59 -46.26 -43.56
C PHE A 326 -11.23 -47.75 -43.56
N SER A 327 -10.55 -48.23 -42.51
CA SER A 327 -10.23 -49.65 -42.35
C SER A 327 -11.49 -50.51 -42.26
N LYS A 328 -12.54 -50.05 -41.55
CA LYS A 328 -13.82 -50.78 -41.48
C LYS A 328 -14.47 -50.86 -42.85
N THR A 329 -14.50 -49.76 -43.61
CA THR A 329 -15.06 -49.73 -44.97
C THR A 329 -14.23 -50.56 -45.95
N ARG A 330 -12.90 -50.51 -45.87
CA ARG A 330 -11.98 -51.30 -46.69
C ARG A 330 -12.10 -52.78 -46.37
N ASN A 331 -12.15 -53.17 -45.10
CA ASN A 331 -12.36 -54.56 -44.70
C ASN A 331 -13.72 -55.08 -45.15
N ARG A 332 -14.77 -54.24 -45.10
CA ARG A 332 -16.08 -54.56 -45.67
C ARG A 332 -16.01 -54.78 -47.19
N ARG A 333 -15.39 -53.86 -47.94
CA ARG A 333 -15.20 -54.00 -49.39
C ARG A 333 -14.32 -55.19 -49.77
N LEU A 334 -13.29 -55.50 -48.98
CA LEU A 334 -12.45 -56.67 -49.20
C LEU A 334 -13.23 -57.97 -48.93
N ARG A 335 -14.08 -58.03 -47.89
CA ARG A 335 -14.99 -59.16 -47.68
C ARG A 335 -15.97 -59.33 -48.84
N GLU A 336 -16.56 -58.23 -49.31
CA GLU A 336 -17.46 -58.23 -50.49
C GLU A 336 -16.72 -58.65 -51.79
N ALA A 337 -15.47 -58.21 -52.00
CA ALA A 337 -14.68 -58.50 -53.20
C ALA A 337 -14.01 -59.89 -53.22
N VAL A 338 -13.69 -60.44 -52.05
CA VAL A 338 -13.14 -61.80 -51.93
C VAL A 338 -14.22 -62.87 -52.09
N GLY A 339 -15.50 -62.50 -52.17
CA GLY A 339 -16.57 -63.44 -52.51
C GLY A 339 -16.67 -64.61 -51.54
N LEU A 340 -16.26 -64.40 -50.28
CA LEU A 340 -16.62 -65.30 -49.20
C LEU A 340 -18.05 -64.92 -48.80
N ASP A 341 -19.01 -65.43 -49.56
CA ASP A 341 -20.34 -65.67 -49.03
C ASP A 341 -20.14 -66.55 -47.78
N ASP A 342 -20.17 -65.95 -46.60
CA ASP A 342 -20.30 -66.63 -45.30
C ASP A 342 -21.66 -67.36 -45.17
N SER A 343 -22.27 -67.76 -46.30
CA SER A 343 -23.36 -68.72 -46.40
C SER A 343 -22.90 -70.17 -46.11
N LEU A 344 -21.59 -70.44 -45.94
CA LEU A 344 -21.08 -71.80 -45.71
C LEU A 344 -20.55 -72.06 -44.29
N LEU A 345 -20.54 -71.08 -43.40
CA LEU A 345 -20.17 -71.26 -41.98
C LEU A 345 -21.24 -70.62 -41.07
N GLY A 346 -22.35 -71.33 -40.92
CA GLY A 346 -23.42 -71.18 -39.92
C GLY A 346 -23.35 -69.98 -38.96
N GLU A 347 -24.11 -68.94 -39.29
CA GLU A 347 -24.39 -67.74 -38.50
C GLU A 347 -25.32 -68.01 -37.30
N GLY A 348 -25.04 -69.07 -36.52
CA GLY A 348 -25.89 -69.48 -35.40
C GLY A 348 -25.18 -69.78 -34.08
N ALA A 349 -23.84 -69.78 -34.02
CA ALA A 349 -23.13 -70.26 -32.82
C ALA A 349 -22.00 -69.35 -32.29
N ALA A 350 -21.60 -68.31 -33.03
CA ALA A 350 -20.43 -67.51 -32.66
C ALA A 350 -20.75 -66.21 -31.92
N GLN A 351 -22.00 -65.74 -31.96
CA GLN A 351 -22.39 -64.47 -31.33
C GLN A 351 -22.67 -64.62 -29.82
N ASP A 352 -23.18 -65.79 -29.39
CA ASP A 352 -23.33 -66.15 -27.96
C ASP A 352 -22.00 -66.49 -27.26
N ALA A 353 -20.93 -66.74 -28.01
CA ALA A 353 -19.62 -67.04 -27.44
C ALA A 353 -18.77 -65.79 -27.22
N LEU A 354 -19.03 -64.67 -27.91
CA LEU A 354 -18.20 -63.47 -27.82
C LEU A 354 -18.74 -62.43 -26.82
N GLU A 355 -20.05 -62.40 -26.55
CA GLU A 355 -20.60 -61.58 -25.44
C GLU A 355 -20.25 -62.16 -24.06
N LYS A 356 -19.82 -63.43 -23.98
CA LYS A 356 -19.45 -64.08 -22.72
C LYS A 356 -17.99 -63.84 -22.27
N PHE A 357 -17.18 -63.12 -23.05
CA PHE A 357 -15.78 -62.82 -22.71
C PHE A 357 -15.46 -61.32 -22.59
N VAL A 358 -16.46 -60.44 -22.60
CA VAL A 358 -16.25 -58.98 -22.42
C VAL A 358 -16.70 -58.48 -21.05
N ASP A 359 -17.32 -59.32 -20.21
CA ASP A 359 -17.55 -59.06 -18.78
C ASP A 359 -16.48 -59.76 -17.91
N VAL A 360 -15.20 -59.53 -18.19
CA VAL A 360 -14.16 -59.75 -17.18
C VAL A 360 -13.87 -58.40 -16.55
N GLU A 361 -14.46 -58.24 -15.36
CA GLU A 361 -14.09 -57.30 -14.31
C GLU A 361 -12.61 -56.92 -14.40
N THR A 362 -12.35 -55.68 -14.82
CA THR A 362 -11.20 -54.94 -14.29
C THR A 362 -11.60 -54.47 -12.90
N ASP A 363 -11.57 -55.39 -11.94
CA ASP A 363 -11.21 -55.06 -10.57
C ASP A 363 -9.74 -54.63 -10.63
N ASP A 364 -9.54 -53.33 -10.84
CA ASP A 364 -8.26 -52.69 -10.56
C ASP A 364 -8.10 -52.72 -9.04
N GLU A 365 -7.50 -53.80 -8.55
CA GLU A 365 -6.91 -53.87 -7.22
C GLU A 365 -5.99 -52.65 -7.04
N ASP A 366 -6.23 -51.94 -5.96
CA ASP A 366 -5.46 -50.82 -5.42
C ASP A 366 -4.03 -51.31 -5.09
N GLU A 367 -3.17 -51.43 -6.11
CA GLU A 367 -1.74 -51.62 -5.94
C GLU A 367 -1.17 -50.35 -5.30
N GLY A 368 -1.12 -50.38 -3.97
CA GLY A 368 -0.50 -49.37 -3.14
C GLY A 368 0.89 -49.02 -3.67
N ALA A 369 1.07 -47.73 -3.96
CA ALA A 369 2.32 -47.18 -4.45
C ALA A 369 3.52 -47.69 -3.62
N PRO A 370 4.64 -48.05 -4.27
CA PRO A 370 5.82 -48.51 -3.57
C PRO A 370 6.29 -47.44 -2.57
N PRO A 371 6.74 -47.84 -1.36
CA PRO A 371 7.18 -46.89 -0.36
C PRO A 371 8.34 -46.05 -0.92
N LEU A 372 8.20 -44.73 -0.79
CA LEU A 372 9.24 -43.77 -1.17
C LEU A 372 10.57 -44.16 -0.49
N PRO A 373 11.71 -44.03 -1.18
CA PRO A 373 13.01 -44.27 -0.56
C PRO A 373 13.19 -43.33 0.66
N PRO A 374 13.87 -43.80 1.72
CA PRO A 374 14.11 -42.98 2.90
C PRO A 374 14.77 -41.66 2.47
N ARG A 375 14.17 -40.54 2.88
CA ARG A 375 14.78 -39.22 2.70
C ARG A 375 16.20 -39.29 3.29
N LEU A 376 17.20 -39.02 2.44
CA LEU A 376 18.54 -38.69 2.91
C LEU A 376 18.41 -37.57 3.93
N VAL A 377 18.70 -37.91 5.19
CA VAL A 377 18.91 -36.95 6.26
C VAL A 377 20.03 -36.05 5.76
N ARG A 378 19.68 -34.82 5.38
CA ARG A 378 20.65 -33.79 5.11
C ARG A 378 21.40 -33.59 6.43
N PRO A 379 22.72 -33.81 6.51
CA PRO A 379 23.45 -33.51 7.73
C PRO A 379 23.18 -32.05 8.07
N GLU A 380 22.75 -31.81 9.30
CA GLU A 380 22.64 -30.47 9.85
C GLU A 380 23.96 -29.76 9.57
N ALA A 381 23.88 -28.67 8.82
CA ALA A 381 24.99 -27.77 8.67
C ALA A 381 25.29 -27.23 10.07
N THR A 382 26.37 -27.74 10.66
CA THR A 382 27.00 -27.13 11.82
C THR A 382 27.18 -25.63 11.53
N PRO A 383 26.73 -24.73 12.43
CA PRO A 383 27.04 -23.33 12.28
C PRO A 383 28.55 -23.18 12.34
N ALA A 384 29.15 -22.77 11.22
CA ALA A 384 30.51 -22.29 11.22
C ALA A 384 30.55 -21.05 12.12
N LEU A 385 31.13 -21.22 13.31
CA LEU A 385 31.69 -20.14 14.09
C LEU A 385 32.74 -19.46 13.22
N VAL A 386 32.39 -18.29 12.69
CA VAL A 386 33.38 -17.34 12.19
C VAL A 386 33.82 -16.54 13.40
N ASP A 387 34.94 -16.95 13.98
CA ASP A 387 35.74 -16.09 14.84
C ASP A 387 36.26 -14.94 13.99
N VAL A 388 35.75 -13.74 14.24
CA VAL A 388 36.35 -12.50 13.76
C VAL A 388 37.28 -12.02 14.86
N GLU A 389 38.50 -12.57 14.87
CA GLU A 389 39.64 -11.94 15.50
C GLU A 389 40.16 -10.80 14.60
N THR A 390 40.21 -9.60 15.20
CA THR A 390 41.25 -8.57 15.04
C THR A 390 41.71 -8.19 13.63
N VAL A 391 41.37 -6.98 13.19
CA VAL A 391 42.32 -5.87 12.90
C VAL A 391 41.63 -4.54 13.20
#